data_AF-A0A1F3AJM4-F1
#
_entry.id   AF-A0A1F3AJM4-F1
#
_cell.length_a   1.000
_cell.length_b   1.000
_cell.length_c   1.000
_cell.angle_alpha   90.00
_cell.angle_beta   90.00
_cell.angle_gamma   90.00
#
_symmetry.space_group_name_H-M   'P 1'
#
loop_
_entity.id
_entity.type
_entity.pdbx_description
1 polymer ?
#
loop_
_entity_poly.entity_id
_entity_poly.type
_entity_poly.pdbx_seq_one_letter_code
_entity_poly.pdbx_strand_id
1 'polypeptide(L)'
;MSLSSTTNKVIHDGNGATTEWPFSFPVLETDHLAVIFTDASGAETTLSPTLYGAAGIGSPSGGSVTYPLSGTPIASNTKLTIVRTVPYTQTTVLSNQGGYYPEVVERRFDQIYMALQQLEERVSRFTLSSISDPTTEQSNYSLIQQLQPINILTSRGDLLTRDGSAYKRLARGTAGQFLGVDGADLAWAIPSQPVAPQGRLTLVSGEPVMTGNQTGQASMFYTPYVGSNVPIRDGSAFVPTPFTERSNDLTQSSTGKAGPAAAGPYQVIDAFVWNDGGTVRLTRGPKWRKAGTFTITVAAPAVVTWVGHGLHDGATWTPESTTGNLPTGAEVVLGTTYFVTKVDADTFKLSTTLANLVAGMFINTSGTQSGVHTGANYTAERGTGAGTSELERVDGIWVNKHDIVNGPAAHRGTFVGTCLTDASSQVNWHRGGAAVGGTPAQLCLWNTYNRVEVKGYILDTTVSYTYNSSQVRPARGQPTMRVNHVHGLAEDFFDAKYTSSWQSDLGVHGCIGIGINSITTMSGMPGRQVAMNTAVVAQHSGEAASQPIGGGYAAALEVGNVTFTMTFYNAPSGSNGPGQVGLSYTGRF
;
A
#
# COMPACT_ATOMS: atom_id res chain seq x y z
N MET A 1 -83.99 -22.90 -38.71
CA MET A 1 -83.41 -21.66 -39.26
C MET A 1 -82.09 -22.06 -39.90
N SER A 2 -81.51 -21.26 -40.80
CA SER A 2 -80.16 -21.55 -41.30
C SER A 2 -79.31 -20.29 -41.22
N LEU A 3 -78.08 -20.43 -40.76
CA LEU A 3 -77.11 -19.33 -40.65
C LEU A 3 -76.44 -19.05 -41.99
N SER A 4 -76.86 -17.98 -42.66
CA SER A 4 -76.29 -17.54 -43.95
C SER A 4 -75.27 -16.39 -43.83
N SER A 5 -75.00 -15.91 -42.62
CA SER A 5 -74.09 -14.78 -42.35
C SER A 5 -73.12 -15.09 -41.20
N THR A 6 -71.92 -14.48 -41.26
CA THR A 6 -70.90 -14.51 -40.20
C THR A 6 -71.04 -13.36 -39.20
N THR A 7 -71.93 -12.39 -39.45
CA THR A 7 -72.17 -11.28 -38.53
C THR A 7 -72.79 -11.80 -37.23
N ASN A 8 -72.11 -11.54 -36.11
CA ASN A 8 -72.54 -11.91 -34.76
C ASN A 8 -72.54 -10.73 -33.77
N LYS A 9 -72.12 -9.54 -34.23
CA LYS A 9 -72.06 -8.31 -33.45
C LYS A 9 -72.39 -7.09 -34.30
N VAL A 10 -72.90 -6.04 -33.65
CA VAL A 10 -73.06 -4.70 -34.21
C VAL A 10 -72.65 -3.69 -33.14
N ILE A 11 -72.03 -2.59 -33.56
CA ILE A 11 -71.60 -1.50 -32.68
C ILE A 11 -72.32 -0.24 -33.16
N HIS A 12 -73.00 0.43 -32.24
CA HIS A 12 -73.67 1.69 -32.48
C HIS A 12 -72.99 2.81 -31.72
N ASP A 13 -72.86 3.99 -32.34
CA ASP A 13 -72.37 5.19 -31.68
C ASP A 13 -73.52 5.92 -30.97
N GLY A 14 -73.28 6.35 -29.72
CA GLY A 14 -74.22 7.17 -28.97
C GLY A 14 -74.41 8.55 -29.61
N ASN A 15 -75.61 9.11 -29.51
CA ASN A 15 -75.96 10.40 -30.10
C ASN A 15 -76.83 11.29 -29.19
N GLY A 16 -77.09 10.85 -27.95
CA GLY A 16 -77.90 11.56 -26.97
C GLY A 16 -79.41 11.55 -27.23
N ALA A 17 -79.91 10.81 -28.24
CA ALA A 17 -81.33 10.81 -28.61
C ALA A 17 -81.93 9.42 -28.88
N THR A 18 -81.18 8.50 -29.51
CA THR A 18 -81.70 7.17 -29.91
C THR A 18 -81.84 6.24 -28.71
N THR A 19 -82.96 5.52 -28.64
CA THR A 19 -83.23 4.51 -27.59
C THR A 19 -83.52 3.11 -28.14
N GLU A 20 -83.70 2.96 -29.46
CA GLU A 20 -83.93 1.67 -30.12
C GLU A 20 -82.80 1.38 -31.12
N TRP A 21 -82.14 0.25 -30.92
CA TRP A 21 -80.88 -0.10 -31.58
C TRP A 21 -81.02 -1.42 -32.34
N PRO A 22 -81.04 -1.41 -33.68
CA PRO A 22 -81.27 -2.63 -34.46
C PRO A 22 -80.05 -3.55 -34.47
N PHE A 23 -80.29 -4.85 -34.58
CA PHE A 23 -79.28 -5.87 -34.89
C PHE A 23 -79.83 -6.83 -35.95
N SER A 24 -78.99 -7.25 -36.88
CA SER A 24 -79.40 -8.01 -38.09
C SER A 24 -78.90 -9.46 -38.10
N PHE A 25 -78.58 -10.02 -36.93
CA PHE A 25 -78.14 -11.40 -36.78
C PHE A 25 -79.10 -12.20 -35.89
N PRO A 26 -79.31 -13.50 -36.17
CA PRO A 26 -80.24 -14.32 -35.40
C PRO A 26 -79.72 -14.63 -34.00
N VAL A 27 -80.62 -14.55 -33.03
CA VAL A 27 -80.39 -14.87 -31.61
C VAL A 27 -81.41 -15.92 -31.20
N LEU A 28 -80.94 -17.08 -30.72
CA LEU A 28 -81.82 -18.23 -30.49
C LEU A 28 -82.71 -18.08 -29.25
N GLU A 29 -82.16 -17.57 -28.15
CA GLU A 29 -82.79 -17.42 -26.84
C GLU A 29 -82.41 -16.05 -26.27
N THR A 30 -83.21 -15.51 -25.34
CA THR A 30 -82.99 -14.17 -24.78
C THR A 30 -81.65 -14.03 -24.06
N ASP A 31 -81.16 -15.10 -23.43
CA ASP A 31 -79.87 -15.17 -22.73
C ASP A 31 -78.67 -15.32 -23.67
N HIS A 32 -78.90 -15.56 -24.98
CA HIS A 32 -77.85 -15.61 -25.98
C HIS A 32 -77.49 -14.23 -26.55
N LEU A 33 -77.96 -13.14 -25.95
CA LEU A 33 -77.67 -11.77 -26.33
C LEU A 33 -76.98 -11.04 -25.17
N ALA A 34 -75.80 -10.50 -25.43
CA ALA A 34 -75.14 -9.58 -24.52
C ALA A 34 -75.13 -8.17 -25.13
N VAL A 35 -75.38 -7.18 -24.29
CA VAL A 35 -75.29 -5.77 -24.64
C VAL A 35 -74.18 -5.15 -23.79
N ILE A 36 -73.22 -4.51 -24.43
CA ILE A 36 -72.03 -3.94 -23.79
C ILE A 36 -72.07 -2.44 -24.03
N PHE A 37 -72.01 -1.67 -22.95
CA PHE A 37 -71.83 -0.23 -23.01
C PHE A 37 -70.35 0.11 -22.89
N THR A 38 -69.84 0.92 -23.80
CA THR A 38 -68.49 1.45 -23.75
C THR A 38 -68.56 2.94 -23.44
N ASP A 39 -67.98 3.37 -22.32
CA ASP A 39 -67.96 4.77 -21.93
C ASP A 39 -66.96 5.61 -22.76
N ALA A 40 -66.94 6.92 -22.53
CA ALA A 40 -66.06 7.84 -23.25
C ALA A 40 -64.56 7.64 -22.98
N SER A 41 -64.19 6.87 -21.95
CA SER A 41 -62.81 6.49 -21.65
C SER A 41 -62.40 5.16 -22.31
N GLY A 42 -63.34 4.48 -22.96
CA GLY A 42 -63.12 3.18 -23.60
C GLY A 42 -63.34 1.99 -22.67
N ALA A 43 -63.88 2.18 -21.46
CA ALA A 43 -64.15 1.07 -20.54
C ALA A 43 -65.44 0.34 -20.95
N GLU A 44 -65.34 -0.98 -21.12
CA GLU A 44 -66.48 -1.84 -21.51
C GLU A 44 -67.17 -2.43 -20.28
N THR A 45 -68.50 -2.26 -20.21
CA THR A 45 -69.35 -2.86 -19.17
C THR A 45 -70.46 -3.68 -19.82
N THR A 46 -70.54 -4.98 -19.53
CA THR A 46 -71.69 -5.80 -19.95
C THR A 46 -72.91 -5.42 -19.12
N LEU A 47 -73.98 -5.02 -19.78
CA LEU A 47 -75.21 -4.57 -19.15
C LEU A 47 -76.03 -5.78 -18.64
N SER A 48 -76.64 -5.61 -17.47
CA SER A 48 -77.64 -6.56 -16.98
C SER A 48 -78.86 -6.58 -17.91
N PRO A 49 -79.46 -7.75 -18.23
CA PRO A 49 -80.71 -7.85 -18.99
C PRO A 49 -81.89 -7.08 -18.39
N THR A 50 -81.83 -6.65 -17.14
CA THR A 50 -82.84 -5.79 -16.50
C THR A 50 -82.78 -4.32 -16.95
N LEU A 51 -81.72 -3.91 -17.66
CA LEU A 51 -81.47 -2.51 -18.05
C LEU A 51 -81.86 -2.21 -19.51
N TYR A 52 -82.08 -3.25 -20.33
CA TYR A 52 -82.45 -3.15 -21.74
C TYR A 52 -83.61 -4.09 -22.09
N GLY A 53 -84.42 -3.72 -23.07
CA GLY A 53 -85.41 -4.60 -23.70
C GLY A 53 -84.86 -5.21 -24.98
N ALA A 54 -85.15 -6.46 -25.28
CA ALA A 54 -84.77 -7.09 -26.54
C ALA A 54 -86.01 -7.64 -27.26
N ALA A 55 -86.19 -7.25 -28.52
CA ALA A 55 -87.25 -7.73 -29.40
C ALA A 55 -86.64 -8.49 -30.58
N GLY A 56 -87.44 -9.36 -31.23
CA GLY A 56 -86.99 -10.15 -32.38
C GLY A 56 -86.11 -11.36 -32.02
N ILE A 57 -86.10 -11.81 -30.76
CA ILE A 57 -85.47 -13.08 -30.36
C ILE A 57 -86.15 -14.24 -31.11
N GLY A 58 -85.36 -15.16 -31.65
CA GLY A 58 -85.83 -16.26 -32.49
C GLY A 58 -86.13 -15.89 -33.95
N SER A 59 -86.01 -14.61 -34.34
CA SER A 59 -86.17 -14.14 -35.72
C SER A 59 -84.89 -14.33 -36.56
N PRO A 60 -84.98 -14.83 -37.81
CA PRO A 60 -83.81 -14.98 -38.68
C PRO A 60 -83.21 -13.65 -39.12
N SER A 61 -84.03 -12.58 -39.16
CA SER A 61 -83.63 -11.25 -39.60
C SER A 61 -83.03 -10.38 -38.48
N GLY A 62 -82.92 -10.92 -37.25
CA GLY A 62 -82.56 -10.16 -36.06
C GLY A 62 -83.75 -9.36 -35.50
N GLY A 63 -83.43 -8.30 -34.76
CA GLY A 63 -84.39 -7.53 -33.99
C GLY A 63 -83.83 -6.18 -33.52
N SER A 64 -84.31 -5.69 -32.39
CA SER A 64 -83.85 -4.43 -31.80
C SER A 64 -83.64 -4.55 -30.29
N VAL A 65 -82.69 -3.78 -29.77
CA VAL A 65 -82.47 -3.56 -28.34
C VAL A 65 -82.97 -2.17 -27.99
N THR A 66 -83.90 -2.08 -27.04
CA THR A 66 -84.31 -0.82 -26.43
C THR A 66 -83.42 -0.55 -25.23
N TYR A 67 -82.55 0.47 -25.31
CA TYR A 67 -81.66 0.87 -24.23
C TYR A 67 -81.38 2.39 -24.27
N PRO A 68 -81.45 3.09 -23.12
CA PRO A 68 -81.83 2.57 -21.80
C PRO A 68 -83.36 2.41 -21.65
N LEU A 69 -83.81 1.46 -20.80
CA LEU A 69 -85.23 1.33 -20.43
C LEU A 69 -85.75 2.49 -19.57
N SER A 70 -84.85 3.17 -18.87
CA SER A 70 -85.12 4.38 -18.08
C SER A 70 -83.88 5.25 -17.99
N GLY A 71 -84.02 6.57 -18.03
CA GLY A 71 -82.92 7.52 -17.98
C GLY A 71 -82.68 8.23 -19.32
N THR A 72 -81.56 8.95 -19.42
CA THR A 72 -81.20 9.70 -20.62
C THR A 72 -80.55 8.79 -21.67
N PRO A 73 -80.86 8.95 -22.98
CA PRO A 73 -80.16 8.22 -24.04
C PRO A 73 -78.64 8.38 -23.96
N ILE A 74 -77.90 7.37 -24.40
CA ILE A 74 -76.44 7.36 -24.32
C ILE A 74 -75.82 8.53 -25.12
N ALA A 75 -74.88 9.24 -24.49
CA ALA A 75 -74.29 10.46 -25.04
C ALA A 75 -73.35 10.19 -26.23
N SER A 76 -73.05 11.22 -27.02
CA SER A 76 -71.98 11.17 -28.03
C SER A 76 -70.64 10.78 -27.42
N ASN A 77 -69.77 10.12 -28.20
CA ASN A 77 -68.50 9.51 -27.76
C ASN A 77 -68.64 8.29 -26.83
N THR A 78 -69.82 7.69 -26.74
CA THR A 78 -70.03 6.37 -26.13
C THR A 78 -70.47 5.36 -27.20
N LYS A 79 -70.37 4.06 -26.91
CA LYS A 79 -70.81 3.01 -27.84
C LYS A 79 -71.74 2.02 -27.16
N LEU A 80 -72.67 1.47 -27.94
CA LEU A 80 -73.47 0.32 -27.55
C LEU A 80 -73.16 -0.83 -28.49
N THR A 81 -72.54 -1.88 -27.96
CA THR A 81 -72.23 -3.10 -28.70
C THR A 81 -73.27 -4.15 -28.37
N ILE A 82 -73.95 -4.66 -29.38
CA ILE A 82 -74.89 -5.79 -29.27
C ILE A 82 -74.19 -6.99 -29.88
N VAL A 83 -74.03 -8.07 -29.11
CA VAL A 83 -73.30 -9.26 -29.52
C VAL A 83 -74.01 -10.53 -29.11
N ARG A 84 -74.01 -11.52 -29.98
CA ARG A 84 -74.52 -12.86 -29.67
C ARG A 84 -73.52 -13.63 -28.81
N THR A 85 -73.99 -14.21 -27.71
CA THR A 85 -73.21 -15.01 -26.78
C THR A 85 -73.87 -16.37 -26.50
N VAL A 86 -73.49 -17.41 -27.23
CA VAL A 86 -74.08 -18.77 -27.03
C VAL A 86 -73.24 -19.60 -26.05
N PRO A 87 -73.85 -20.52 -25.28
CA PRO A 87 -73.11 -21.41 -24.39
C PRO A 87 -72.35 -22.49 -25.18
N TYR A 88 -71.20 -22.90 -24.63
CA TYR A 88 -70.35 -23.98 -25.18
C TYR A 88 -70.72 -25.38 -24.67
N THR A 89 -71.95 -25.56 -24.19
CA THR A 89 -72.46 -26.83 -23.65
C THR A 89 -73.64 -27.33 -24.47
N GLN A 90 -73.76 -28.66 -24.58
CA GLN A 90 -74.89 -29.31 -25.25
C GLN A 90 -75.82 -29.94 -24.21
N THR A 91 -77.05 -29.43 -24.11
CA THR A 91 -78.08 -29.94 -23.19
C THR A 91 -79.15 -30.80 -23.87
N THR A 92 -79.20 -30.81 -25.21
CA THR A 92 -80.12 -31.68 -25.96
C THR A 92 -79.58 -33.09 -26.08
N VAL A 93 -80.42 -34.04 -25.67
CA VAL A 93 -80.19 -35.48 -25.79
C VAL A 93 -81.03 -36.02 -26.95
N LEU A 94 -80.38 -36.66 -27.92
CA LEU A 94 -81.05 -37.37 -29.02
C LEU A 94 -81.14 -38.85 -28.65
N SER A 95 -82.36 -39.39 -28.52
CA SER A 95 -82.58 -40.80 -28.18
C SER A 95 -82.66 -41.68 -29.42
N ASN A 96 -82.16 -42.90 -29.33
CA ASN A 96 -82.29 -43.89 -30.39
C ASN A 96 -83.76 -44.30 -30.56
N GLN A 97 -84.23 -44.43 -31.81
CA GLN A 97 -85.62 -44.78 -32.17
C GLN A 97 -86.71 -43.80 -31.67
N GLY A 98 -86.34 -42.59 -31.24
CA GLY A 98 -87.29 -41.50 -30.94
C GLY A 98 -87.80 -40.78 -32.20
N GLY A 99 -88.87 -39.99 -32.05
CA GLY A 99 -89.38 -39.15 -33.14
C GLY A 99 -88.33 -38.15 -33.63
N TYR A 100 -88.15 -38.05 -34.94
CA TYR A 100 -87.24 -37.07 -35.54
C TYR A 100 -87.95 -35.73 -35.72
N TYR A 101 -87.51 -34.71 -34.96
CA TYR A 101 -87.99 -33.34 -35.08
C TYR A 101 -86.89 -32.50 -35.75
N PRO A 102 -86.98 -32.23 -37.07
CA PRO A 102 -85.96 -31.51 -37.81
C PRO A 102 -85.58 -30.18 -37.16
N GLU A 103 -86.54 -29.45 -36.59
CA GLU A 103 -86.34 -28.14 -35.97
C GLU A 103 -85.44 -28.20 -34.74
N VAL A 104 -85.52 -29.28 -33.95
CA VAL A 104 -84.66 -29.48 -32.76
C VAL A 104 -83.22 -29.74 -33.18
N VAL A 105 -83.03 -30.50 -34.26
CA VAL A 105 -81.72 -30.85 -34.80
C VAL A 105 -81.07 -29.63 -35.46
N GLU A 106 -81.79 -28.94 -36.34
CA GLU A 106 -81.33 -27.72 -37.02
C GLU A 106 -80.94 -26.62 -36.02
N ARG A 107 -81.77 -26.39 -34.99
CA ARG A 107 -81.48 -25.38 -33.95
C ARG A 107 -80.20 -25.68 -33.18
N ARG A 108 -79.81 -26.96 -33.04
CA ARG A 108 -78.55 -27.34 -32.40
C ARG A 108 -77.35 -27.20 -33.32
N PHE A 109 -77.49 -27.54 -34.60
CA PHE A 109 -76.43 -27.25 -35.57
C PHE A 109 -76.18 -25.73 -35.69
N ASP A 110 -77.24 -24.92 -35.77
CA ASP A 110 -77.14 -23.47 -35.76
C ASP A 110 -76.36 -22.98 -34.52
N GLN A 111 -76.69 -23.46 -33.32
CA GLN A 111 -76.01 -23.06 -32.09
C GLN A 111 -74.50 -23.42 -32.10
N ILE A 112 -74.12 -24.57 -32.66
CA ILE A 112 -72.71 -24.98 -32.80
C ILE A 112 -71.97 -24.01 -33.73
N TYR A 113 -72.55 -23.68 -34.89
CA TYR A 113 -71.94 -22.71 -35.81
C TYR A 113 -71.86 -21.31 -35.19
N MET A 114 -72.84 -20.89 -34.40
CA MET A 114 -72.77 -19.65 -33.62
C MET A 114 -71.62 -19.66 -32.62
N ALA A 115 -71.38 -20.78 -31.92
CA ALA A 115 -70.29 -20.93 -30.97
C ALA A 115 -68.91 -20.89 -31.64
N LEU A 116 -68.80 -21.46 -32.84
CA LEU A 116 -67.59 -21.38 -33.68
C LEU A 116 -67.32 -19.95 -34.14
N GLN A 117 -68.34 -19.23 -34.63
CA GLN A 117 -68.20 -17.80 -34.99
C GLN A 117 -67.77 -16.94 -33.80
N GLN A 118 -68.25 -17.26 -32.59
CA GLN A 118 -67.83 -16.59 -31.35
C GLN A 118 -66.37 -16.90 -30.97
N LEU A 119 -65.91 -18.14 -31.18
CA LEU A 119 -64.50 -18.48 -30.97
C LEU A 119 -63.60 -17.76 -31.98
N GLU A 120 -63.98 -17.72 -33.25
CA GLU A 120 -63.24 -16.98 -34.29
C GLU A 120 -63.13 -15.49 -33.95
N GLU A 121 -64.21 -14.86 -33.49
CA GLU A 121 -64.18 -13.46 -33.04
C GLU A 121 -63.23 -13.25 -31.86
N ARG A 122 -63.16 -14.20 -30.92
CA ARG A 122 -62.25 -14.11 -29.78
C ARG A 122 -60.80 -14.32 -30.19
N VAL A 123 -60.52 -15.28 -31.07
CA VAL A 123 -59.17 -15.62 -31.52
C VAL A 123 -58.61 -14.55 -32.47
N SER A 124 -59.44 -13.93 -33.32
CA SER A 124 -59.04 -12.83 -34.21
C SER A 124 -58.59 -11.56 -33.46
N ARG A 125 -58.84 -11.43 -32.14
CA ARG A 125 -58.27 -10.37 -31.31
C ARG A 125 -56.82 -10.61 -30.89
N PHE A 126 -56.27 -11.79 -31.17
CA PHE A 126 -54.87 -12.14 -30.93
C PHE A 126 -54.09 -12.14 -32.24
N THR A 127 -52.79 -11.88 -32.15
CA THR A 127 -51.87 -12.06 -33.28
C THR A 127 -51.61 -13.55 -33.48
N LEU A 128 -52.29 -14.16 -34.45
CA LEU A 128 -52.03 -15.54 -34.86
C LEU A 128 -50.81 -15.58 -35.77
N SER A 129 -49.78 -16.30 -35.34
CA SER A 129 -48.61 -16.54 -36.19
C SER A 129 -48.84 -17.70 -37.16
N SER A 130 -48.06 -17.70 -38.24
CA SER A 130 -48.07 -18.79 -39.22
C SER A 130 -47.63 -20.10 -38.56
N ILE A 131 -48.35 -21.19 -38.85
CA ILE A 131 -48.08 -22.52 -38.31
C ILE A 131 -46.71 -23.08 -38.72
N SER A 132 -46.12 -22.52 -39.77
CA SER A 132 -44.86 -22.96 -40.38
C SER A 132 -43.72 -21.94 -40.20
N ASP A 133 -43.86 -20.92 -39.35
CA ASP A 133 -42.79 -19.96 -39.06
C ASP A 133 -42.05 -20.31 -37.74
N PRO A 134 -40.82 -20.84 -37.81
CA PRO A 134 -40.03 -21.25 -36.65
C PRO A 134 -39.57 -20.07 -35.77
N THR A 135 -39.71 -18.82 -36.21
CA THR A 135 -39.38 -17.65 -35.39
C THR A 135 -40.36 -17.41 -34.24
N THR A 136 -41.52 -18.07 -34.24
CA THR A 136 -42.53 -17.92 -33.20
C THR A 136 -42.28 -18.77 -31.94
N GLU A 137 -41.37 -19.75 -31.99
CA GLU A 137 -40.90 -20.46 -30.78
C GLU A 137 -39.99 -19.57 -29.89
N GLN A 138 -39.61 -18.38 -30.37
CA GLN A 138 -38.58 -17.52 -29.77
C GLN A 138 -39.04 -16.41 -28.81
N SER A 139 -40.33 -16.22 -28.54
CA SER A 139 -40.72 -15.20 -27.53
C SER A 139 -40.22 -15.56 -26.11
N ASN A 140 -40.02 -16.85 -25.82
CA ASN A 140 -39.32 -17.31 -24.61
C ASN A 140 -37.80 -17.12 -24.67
N TYR A 141 -37.20 -17.01 -25.87
CA TYR A 141 -35.75 -16.93 -26.05
C TYR A 141 -35.16 -15.58 -25.62
N SER A 142 -35.90 -14.46 -25.68
CA SER A 142 -35.39 -13.16 -25.24
C SER A 142 -35.21 -13.07 -23.72
N LEU A 143 -36.14 -13.65 -22.95
CA LEU A 143 -36.03 -13.79 -21.49
C LEU A 143 -34.94 -14.80 -21.11
N ILE A 144 -34.83 -15.91 -21.85
CA ILE A 144 -33.74 -16.89 -21.69
C ILE A 144 -32.38 -16.26 -21.99
N GLN A 145 -32.26 -15.42 -23.02
CA GLN A 145 -31.03 -14.69 -23.36
C GLN A 145 -30.64 -13.65 -22.28
N GLN A 146 -31.61 -12.99 -21.65
CA GLN A 146 -31.35 -12.09 -20.52
C GLN A 146 -30.94 -12.84 -19.23
N LEU A 147 -31.36 -14.08 -19.05
CA LEU A 147 -31.01 -14.93 -17.89
C LEU A 147 -29.79 -15.83 -18.12
N GLN A 148 -29.33 -15.98 -19.36
CA GLN A 148 -28.12 -16.76 -19.72
C GLN A 148 -26.87 -16.39 -18.90
N PRO A 149 -26.58 -15.11 -18.59
CA PRO A 149 -25.41 -14.75 -17.78
C PRO A 149 -25.50 -15.21 -16.32
N ILE A 150 -26.70 -15.45 -15.77
CA ILE A 150 -26.88 -15.95 -14.40
C ILE A 150 -26.71 -17.47 -14.34
N ASN A 151 -26.97 -18.16 -15.45
CA ASN A 151 -26.93 -19.63 -15.53
C ASN A 151 -25.53 -20.24 -15.31
N ILE A 152 -24.46 -19.43 -15.42
CA ILE A 152 -23.09 -19.90 -15.12
C ILE A 152 -22.78 -19.95 -13.61
N LEU A 153 -23.64 -19.40 -12.74
CA LEU A 153 -23.49 -19.48 -11.29
C LEU A 153 -24.04 -20.83 -10.81
N THR A 154 -23.22 -21.63 -10.15
CA THR A 154 -23.57 -23.02 -9.79
C THR A 154 -23.73 -23.23 -8.29
N SER A 155 -23.22 -22.30 -7.47
CA SER A 155 -23.18 -22.42 -6.02
C SER A 155 -23.55 -21.11 -5.33
N ARG A 156 -24.19 -21.21 -4.16
CA ARG A 156 -24.49 -20.04 -3.33
C ARG A 156 -23.19 -19.35 -2.90
N GLY A 157 -23.07 -18.06 -3.23
CA GLY A 157 -21.88 -17.26 -2.97
C GLY A 157 -20.91 -17.17 -4.15
N ASP A 158 -21.21 -17.81 -5.29
CA ASP A 158 -20.53 -17.48 -6.54
C ASP A 158 -20.80 -16.03 -6.92
N LEU A 159 -19.82 -15.39 -7.55
CA LEU A 159 -19.91 -14.03 -8.08
C LEU A 159 -19.91 -14.09 -9.61
N LEU A 160 -20.77 -13.29 -10.24
CA LEU A 160 -20.72 -13.05 -11.67
C LEU A 160 -19.76 -11.88 -11.93
N THR A 161 -18.65 -12.15 -12.61
CA THR A 161 -17.71 -11.11 -13.06
C THR A 161 -17.85 -10.92 -14.57
N ARG A 162 -17.35 -9.79 -15.09
CA ARG A 162 -17.28 -9.52 -16.52
C ARG A 162 -15.90 -8.98 -16.83
N ASP A 163 -15.18 -9.65 -17.71
CA ASP A 163 -13.93 -9.11 -18.26
C ASP A 163 -14.22 -8.25 -19.51
N GLY A 164 -13.18 -7.82 -20.21
CA GLY A 164 -13.33 -7.02 -21.44
C GLY A 164 -14.13 -7.70 -22.57
N SER A 165 -14.52 -8.97 -22.46
CA SER A 165 -15.11 -9.75 -23.56
C SER A 165 -16.28 -10.68 -23.17
N ALA A 166 -16.38 -11.16 -21.93
CA ALA A 166 -17.35 -12.16 -21.51
C ALA A 166 -17.72 -12.07 -20.03
N TYR A 167 -18.92 -12.58 -19.69
CA TYR A 167 -19.29 -12.87 -18.31
C TYR A 167 -18.61 -14.17 -17.86
N LYS A 168 -18.05 -14.16 -16.66
CA LYS A 168 -17.33 -15.28 -16.06
C LYS A 168 -17.86 -15.56 -14.66
N ARG A 169 -17.86 -16.83 -14.29
CA ARG A 169 -18.18 -17.27 -12.94
C ARG A 169 -16.90 -17.22 -12.10
N LEU A 170 -16.90 -16.42 -11.04
CA LEU A 170 -15.94 -16.52 -9.95
C LEU A 170 -16.56 -17.38 -8.84
N ALA A 171 -16.09 -18.62 -8.71
CA ALA A 171 -16.60 -19.55 -7.70
C ALA A 171 -16.45 -18.96 -6.29
N ARG A 172 -17.34 -19.27 -5.35
CA ARG A 172 -17.21 -18.79 -3.96
C ARG A 172 -15.84 -19.09 -3.34
N GLY A 173 -15.30 -18.16 -2.56
CA GLY A 173 -14.04 -18.33 -1.85
C GLY A 173 -14.11 -19.38 -0.73
N THR A 174 -12.96 -19.91 -0.36
CA THR A 174 -12.78 -20.81 0.80
C THR A 174 -12.60 -19.99 2.08
N ALA A 175 -12.81 -20.61 3.24
CA ALA A 175 -12.56 -19.98 4.54
C ALA A 175 -11.13 -19.41 4.61
N GLY A 176 -11.01 -18.17 5.10
CA GLY A 176 -9.73 -17.45 5.17
C GLY A 176 -9.36 -16.67 3.92
N GLN A 177 -10.16 -16.71 2.85
CA GLN A 177 -9.98 -15.85 1.68
C GLN A 177 -10.86 -14.59 1.78
N PHE A 178 -10.39 -13.49 1.19
CA PHE A 178 -11.16 -12.27 0.96
C PHE A 178 -11.21 -11.95 -0.53
N LEU A 179 -12.21 -11.16 -0.94
CA LEU A 179 -12.33 -10.72 -2.33
C LEU A 179 -11.36 -9.55 -2.55
N GLY A 180 -10.36 -9.77 -3.39
CA GLY A 180 -9.37 -8.78 -3.80
C GLY A 180 -9.38 -8.55 -5.31
N VAL A 181 -8.30 -7.96 -5.80
CA VAL A 181 -8.05 -7.69 -7.22
C VAL A 181 -6.75 -8.35 -7.67
N ASP A 182 -6.76 -8.98 -8.83
CA ASP A 182 -5.58 -9.51 -9.52
C ASP A 182 -5.51 -8.88 -10.92
N GLY A 183 -4.54 -7.98 -11.11
CA GLY A 183 -4.52 -7.09 -12.28
C GLY A 183 -5.76 -6.19 -12.33
N ALA A 184 -6.62 -6.41 -13.33
CA ALA A 184 -7.87 -5.66 -13.52
C ALA A 184 -9.13 -6.43 -13.07
N ASP A 185 -9.00 -7.71 -12.72
CA ASP A 185 -10.12 -8.60 -12.40
C ASP A 185 -10.26 -8.84 -10.88
N LEU A 186 -11.46 -9.22 -10.45
CA LEU A 186 -11.70 -9.67 -9.07
C LEU A 186 -11.21 -11.10 -8.87
N ALA A 187 -10.51 -11.35 -7.76
CA ALA A 187 -9.99 -12.67 -7.41
C ALA A 187 -10.06 -12.93 -5.90
N TRP A 188 -10.13 -14.21 -5.50
CA TRP A 188 -10.00 -14.57 -4.08
C TRP A 188 -8.54 -14.54 -3.67
N ALA A 189 -8.22 -13.71 -2.69
CA ALA A 189 -6.90 -13.57 -2.11
C ALA A 189 -6.89 -14.14 -0.68
N ILE A 190 -5.73 -14.63 -0.25
CA ILE A 190 -5.48 -15.00 1.15
C ILE A 190 -4.79 -13.79 1.79
N PRO A 191 -5.19 -13.32 2.99
CA PRO A 191 -4.45 -12.28 3.69
C PRO A 191 -3.05 -12.80 3.97
N SER A 192 -2.04 -12.15 3.39
CA SER A 192 -0.66 -12.36 3.82
C SER A 192 -0.55 -11.84 5.26
N GLN A 193 -0.39 -12.75 6.21
CA GLN A 193 0.01 -12.41 7.58
C GLN A 193 1.47 -12.85 7.72
N PRO A 194 2.43 -12.10 7.14
CA PRO A 194 3.82 -12.48 7.24
C PRO A 194 4.23 -12.52 8.71
N VAL A 195 4.71 -13.67 9.15
CA VAL A 195 5.43 -13.77 10.43
C VAL A 195 6.68 -12.89 10.31
N ALA A 196 6.93 -12.02 11.28
CA ALA A 196 8.13 -11.19 11.25
C ALA A 196 9.40 -12.07 11.12
N PRO A 197 10.45 -11.63 10.40
CA PRO A 197 11.71 -12.35 10.32
C PRO A 197 12.23 -12.75 11.71
N GLN A 198 12.61 -14.02 11.88
CA GLN A 198 12.93 -14.61 13.19
C GLN A 198 14.44 -14.69 13.49
N GLY A 199 15.28 -14.24 12.56
CA GLY A 199 16.73 -14.22 12.70
C GLY A 199 17.29 -12.86 13.12
N ARG A 200 18.62 -12.81 13.22
CA ARG A 200 19.42 -11.61 13.45
C ARG A 200 20.70 -11.64 12.62
N LEU A 201 21.10 -10.48 12.13
CA LEU A 201 22.46 -10.19 11.69
C LEU A 201 23.42 -10.17 12.88
N THR A 202 24.57 -10.82 12.69
CA THR A 202 25.69 -10.87 13.63
C THR A 202 27.01 -10.91 12.87
N LEU A 203 28.11 -10.60 13.55
CA LEU A 203 29.46 -10.76 13.03
C LEU A 203 30.12 -12.06 13.51
N VAL A 204 29.43 -12.85 14.33
CA VAL A 204 29.92 -14.10 14.91
C VAL A 204 28.97 -15.23 14.57
N SER A 205 29.48 -16.26 13.89
CA SER A 205 28.70 -17.46 13.54
C SER A 205 28.15 -18.12 14.79
N GLY A 206 26.85 -18.48 14.75
CA GLY A 206 26.13 -19.14 15.83
C GLY A 206 25.69 -18.22 16.98
N GLU A 207 26.10 -16.95 16.99
CA GLU A 207 25.89 -16.02 18.11
C GLU A 207 24.98 -14.85 17.69
N PRO A 208 23.65 -14.98 17.80
CA PRO A 208 22.71 -13.96 17.31
C PRO A 208 22.76 -12.64 18.09
N VAL A 209 23.30 -12.62 19.32
CA VAL A 209 23.48 -11.40 20.12
C VAL A 209 24.95 -11.27 20.53
N MET A 210 25.67 -10.33 19.91
CA MET A 210 27.09 -10.09 20.19
C MET A 210 27.29 -9.39 21.54
N THR A 211 27.78 -10.12 22.53
CA THR A 211 28.14 -9.61 23.87
C THR A 211 29.59 -9.13 23.95
N GLY A 212 30.50 -9.77 23.22
CA GLY A 212 31.91 -9.39 23.13
C GLY A 212 32.23 -8.44 21.96
N ASN A 213 33.40 -7.81 22.04
CA ASN A 213 33.92 -6.94 20.98
C ASN A 213 34.37 -7.76 19.76
N GLN A 214 34.04 -7.31 18.55
CA GLN A 214 34.46 -7.87 17.28
C GLN A 214 35.16 -6.80 16.44
N THR A 215 36.43 -7.01 16.12
CA THR A 215 37.25 -6.08 15.34
C THR A 215 37.39 -6.60 13.92
N GLY A 216 37.25 -5.72 12.93
CA GLY A 216 37.68 -5.97 11.55
C GLY A 216 37.06 -7.21 10.92
N GLN A 217 35.75 -7.43 11.10
CA GLN A 217 35.09 -8.61 10.56
C GLN A 217 34.84 -8.43 9.06
N ALA A 218 35.32 -9.38 8.27
CA ALA A 218 35.16 -9.41 6.81
C ALA A 218 33.92 -10.19 6.35
N SER A 219 33.08 -10.63 7.29
CA SER A 219 31.87 -11.40 7.00
C SER A 219 30.76 -11.04 7.97
N MET A 220 29.52 -11.24 7.53
CA MET A 220 28.34 -11.13 8.36
C MET A 220 27.51 -12.41 8.24
N PHE A 221 26.74 -12.71 9.28
CA PHE A 221 25.88 -13.88 9.34
C PHE A 221 24.46 -13.46 9.66
N TYR A 222 23.48 -14.18 9.11
CA TYR A 222 22.08 -14.10 9.50
C TYR A 222 21.71 -15.41 10.20
N THR A 223 21.58 -15.35 11.52
CA THR A 223 21.49 -16.50 12.43
C THR A 223 20.08 -16.59 13.02
N PRO A 224 19.49 -17.79 13.16
CA PRO A 224 18.24 -17.99 13.90
C PRO A 224 18.30 -17.39 15.32
N TYR A 225 17.23 -16.73 15.79
CA TYR A 225 17.18 -16.13 17.12
C TYR A 225 15.90 -16.49 17.89
N VAL A 226 14.74 -15.96 17.49
CA VAL A 226 13.44 -16.32 18.08
C VAL A 226 12.78 -17.51 17.36
N GLY A 227 13.41 -17.96 16.28
CA GLY A 227 12.99 -19.06 15.42
C GLY A 227 13.83 -19.09 14.15
N SER A 228 13.47 -19.96 13.22
CA SER A 228 14.25 -20.24 12.00
C SER A 228 13.45 -20.01 10.72
N ASN A 229 12.49 -19.08 10.73
CA ASN A 229 11.74 -18.67 9.55
C ASN A 229 12.02 -17.21 9.18
N VAL A 230 12.07 -16.95 7.88
CA VAL A 230 12.10 -15.61 7.30
C VAL A 230 11.01 -15.53 6.23
N PRO A 231 10.06 -14.58 6.31
CA PRO A 231 9.08 -14.38 5.25
C PRO A 231 9.82 -13.90 3.99
N ILE A 232 9.64 -14.59 2.87
CA ILE A 232 10.19 -14.20 1.56
C ILE A 232 9.03 -14.13 0.58
N ARG A 233 8.93 -13.06 -0.20
CA ARG A 233 7.85 -12.88 -1.17
C ARG A 233 8.07 -13.79 -2.37
N ASP A 234 7.06 -14.55 -2.77
CA ASP A 234 7.12 -15.42 -3.96
C ASP A 234 6.69 -14.71 -5.26
N GLY A 235 6.20 -13.48 -5.14
CA GLY A 235 5.66 -12.64 -6.21
C GLY A 235 4.20 -12.28 -5.99
N SER A 236 3.46 -13.10 -5.24
CA SER A 236 2.09 -12.82 -4.82
C SER A 236 2.05 -12.50 -3.33
N ALA A 237 2.56 -13.40 -2.49
CA ALA A 237 2.47 -13.31 -1.04
C ALA A 237 3.82 -13.58 -0.36
N PHE A 238 3.91 -13.27 0.93
CA PHE A 238 5.03 -13.68 1.76
C PHE A 238 4.87 -15.12 2.24
N VAL A 239 5.86 -15.95 1.92
CA VAL A 239 5.94 -17.34 2.35
C VAL A 239 6.90 -17.44 3.54
N PRO A 240 6.47 -17.95 4.72
CA PRO A 240 7.37 -18.27 5.82
C PRO A 240 8.38 -19.33 5.34
N THR A 241 9.62 -18.90 5.10
CA THR A 241 10.64 -19.75 4.51
C THR A 241 11.61 -20.19 5.60
N PRO A 242 11.75 -21.51 5.86
CA PRO A 242 12.74 -22.02 6.79
C PRO A 242 14.16 -21.68 6.34
N PHE A 243 15.02 -21.33 7.27
CA PHE A 243 16.43 -21.07 7.01
C PHE A 243 17.32 -21.63 8.12
N THR A 244 18.54 -22.01 7.74
CA THR A 244 19.67 -22.18 8.66
C THR A 244 20.61 -20.98 8.48
N GLU A 245 21.55 -20.78 9.41
CA GLU A 245 22.46 -19.63 9.35
C GLU A 245 23.04 -19.42 7.94
N ARG A 246 22.98 -18.18 7.46
CA ARG A 246 23.52 -17.77 6.15
C ARG A 246 24.67 -16.81 6.38
N SER A 247 25.72 -16.94 5.59
CA SER A 247 26.87 -16.02 5.60
C SER A 247 26.85 -15.10 4.39
N ASN A 248 27.47 -13.93 4.55
CA ASN A 248 27.79 -13.01 3.49
C ASN A 248 29.25 -12.56 3.64
N ASP A 249 30.03 -12.69 2.57
CA ASP A 249 31.43 -12.29 2.49
C ASP A 249 31.51 -10.84 2.00
N LEU A 250 32.12 -9.96 2.80
CA LEU A 250 32.21 -8.55 2.46
C LEU A 250 33.21 -8.27 1.33
N THR A 251 34.18 -9.16 1.11
CA THR A 251 35.37 -8.90 0.28
C THR A 251 35.13 -9.10 -1.22
N GLN A 252 33.97 -9.64 -1.60
CA GLN A 252 33.67 -10.04 -2.98
C GLN A 252 32.18 -10.05 -3.31
N SER A 253 31.82 -10.20 -4.58
CA SER A 253 30.43 -10.27 -5.05
C SER A 253 30.02 -11.61 -5.67
N SER A 254 30.97 -12.42 -6.14
CA SER A 254 30.70 -13.58 -7.01
C SER A 254 30.30 -14.83 -6.26
N THR A 255 30.96 -15.16 -5.15
CA THR A 255 30.67 -16.37 -4.37
C THR A 255 29.41 -16.17 -3.55
N GLY A 256 28.52 -17.16 -3.57
CA GLY A 256 27.32 -17.16 -2.74
C GLY A 256 26.31 -16.05 -3.06
N LYS A 257 26.48 -15.32 -4.18
CA LYS A 257 25.67 -14.14 -4.54
C LYS A 257 25.74 -13.06 -3.45
N ALA A 258 26.97 -12.69 -3.04
CA ALA A 258 27.21 -11.83 -1.89
C ALA A 258 26.71 -10.38 -2.06
N GLY A 259 26.39 -9.95 -3.28
CA GLY A 259 25.84 -8.62 -3.57
C GLY A 259 26.36 -8.06 -4.90
N PRO A 260 26.04 -6.80 -5.22
CA PRO A 260 26.41 -6.19 -6.49
C PRO A 260 27.93 -5.96 -6.63
N ALA A 261 28.62 -5.66 -5.51
CA ALA A 261 30.06 -5.40 -5.48
C ALA A 261 30.64 -5.79 -4.10
N ALA A 262 31.97 -5.89 -4.03
CA ALA A 262 32.67 -5.95 -2.75
C ALA A 262 32.38 -4.69 -1.92
N ALA A 263 32.44 -4.81 -0.60
CA ALA A 263 32.35 -3.67 0.29
C ALA A 263 33.58 -2.80 0.07
N GLY A 264 33.36 -1.49 -0.04
CA GLY A 264 34.43 -0.50 0.00
C GLY A 264 34.52 0.18 1.37
N PRO A 265 35.47 1.11 1.53
CA PRO A 265 35.69 1.79 2.79
C PRO A 265 34.57 2.78 3.10
N TYR A 266 34.17 2.86 4.38
CA TYR A 266 33.19 3.82 4.88
C TYR A 266 31.84 3.82 4.15
N GLN A 267 31.31 2.63 3.87
CA GLN A 267 30.05 2.43 3.17
C GLN A 267 28.98 1.91 4.12
N VAL A 268 27.79 2.51 4.05
CA VAL A 268 26.58 1.90 4.59
C VAL A 268 26.00 0.96 3.53
N ILE A 269 25.73 -0.28 3.93
CA ILE A 269 25.27 -1.34 3.03
C ILE A 269 24.14 -2.11 3.70
N ASP A 270 23.08 -2.36 2.94
CA ASP A 270 21.93 -3.15 3.39
C ASP A 270 22.10 -4.62 3.13
N ALA A 271 21.47 -5.43 3.97
CA ALA A 271 21.46 -6.87 3.85
C ALA A 271 20.02 -7.38 3.65
N PHE A 272 19.89 -8.35 2.75
CA PHE A 272 18.64 -8.94 2.33
C PHE A 272 18.73 -10.46 2.39
N VAL A 273 17.65 -11.09 2.82
CA VAL A 273 17.47 -12.54 2.75
C VAL A 273 16.45 -12.86 1.68
N TRP A 274 16.80 -13.79 0.78
CA TRP A 274 15.99 -14.12 -0.39
C TRP A 274 16.16 -15.58 -0.82
N ASN A 275 15.27 -16.05 -1.69
CA ASN A 275 15.28 -17.40 -2.21
C ASN A 275 15.81 -17.42 -3.65
N ASP A 276 17.01 -17.98 -3.84
CA ASP A 276 17.66 -18.19 -5.13
C ASP A 276 17.33 -19.60 -5.65
N GLY A 277 16.17 -19.73 -6.30
CA GLY A 277 15.76 -20.98 -6.96
C GLY A 277 15.71 -22.20 -6.04
N GLY A 278 15.37 -22.01 -4.75
CA GLY A 278 15.34 -23.06 -3.72
C GLY A 278 16.44 -22.91 -2.65
N THR A 279 17.47 -22.09 -2.91
CA THR A 279 18.53 -21.81 -1.94
C THR A 279 18.30 -20.48 -1.24
N VAL A 280 18.06 -20.50 0.08
CA VAL A 280 18.02 -19.25 0.86
C VAL A 280 19.43 -18.65 0.98
N ARG A 281 19.56 -17.35 0.71
CA ARG A 281 20.83 -16.61 0.72
C ARG A 281 20.74 -15.33 1.55
N LEU A 282 21.89 -14.90 2.07
CA LEU A 282 22.11 -13.57 2.61
C LEU A 282 22.95 -12.77 1.62
N THR A 283 22.38 -11.69 1.09
CA THR A 283 23.00 -10.86 0.05
C THR A 283 23.02 -9.40 0.48
N ARG A 284 24.01 -8.65 0.01
CA ARG A 284 24.06 -7.20 0.20
C ARG A 284 23.36 -6.46 -0.93
N GLY A 285 22.75 -5.33 -0.61
CA GLY A 285 22.31 -4.35 -1.60
C GLY A 285 23.45 -3.47 -2.11
N PRO A 286 23.17 -2.57 -3.06
CA PRO A 286 24.08 -1.48 -3.43
C PRO A 286 24.53 -0.66 -2.21
N LYS A 287 25.73 -0.10 -2.27
CA LYS A 287 26.16 0.90 -1.28
C LYS A 287 25.17 2.07 -1.27
N TRP A 288 24.89 2.61 -0.09
CA TRP A 288 24.22 3.90 0.02
C TRP A 288 25.02 4.95 -0.75
N ARG A 289 24.35 5.87 -1.43
CA ARG A 289 25.02 6.82 -2.32
C ARG A 289 24.19 8.08 -2.53
N LYS A 290 24.65 9.17 -1.93
CA LYS A 290 24.33 10.54 -2.34
C LYS A 290 25.45 11.04 -3.24
N ALA A 291 25.15 11.48 -4.44
CA ALA A 291 26.16 12.04 -5.34
C ALA A 291 25.69 13.35 -5.97
N GLY A 292 26.64 14.22 -6.28
CA GLY A 292 26.36 15.51 -6.89
C GLY A 292 27.61 16.14 -7.49
N THR A 293 27.38 17.14 -8.33
CA THR A 293 28.47 17.94 -8.88
C THR A 293 29.02 18.89 -7.82
N PHE A 294 30.33 19.14 -7.87
CA PHE A 294 30.99 20.05 -6.94
C PHE A 294 32.06 20.90 -7.62
N THR A 295 32.41 22.01 -6.99
CA THR A 295 33.65 22.75 -7.24
C THR A 295 34.52 22.74 -5.99
N ILE A 296 35.82 22.98 -6.13
CA ILE A 296 36.74 23.06 -4.99
C ILE A 296 37.71 24.21 -5.22
N THR A 297 37.89 25.06 -4.22
CA THR A 297 38.81 26.21 -4.32
C THR A 297 40.25 25.75 -4.45
N VAL A 298 41.10 26.59 -5.04
CA VAL A 298 42.58 26.46 -4.99
C VAL A 298 43.07 27.37 -3.86
N ALA A 299 43.10 26.85 -2.64
CA ALA A 299 43.32 27.65 -1.44
C ALA A 299 43.90 26.84 -0.27
N ALA A 300 44.35 27.56 0.76
CA ALA A 300 44.74 27.01 2.05
C ALA A 300 43.88 27.64 3.17
N PRO A 301 42.83 26.97 3.68
CA PRO A 301 42.37 25.62 3.33
C PRO A 301 41.48 25.58 2.09
N ALA A 302 41.42 24.42 1.46
CA ALA A 302 40.50 24.13 0.36
C ALA A 302 39.05 24.05 0.88
N VAL A 303 38.13 24.60 0.10
CA VAL A 303 36.69 24.57 0.38
C VAL A 303 36.00 23.92 -0.81
N VAL A 304 35.24 22.86 -0.55
CA VAL A 304 34.37 22.20 -1.52
C VAL A 304 33.01 22.88 -1.49
N THR A 305 32.48 23.23 -2.66
CA THR A 305 31.12 23.71 -2.83
C THR A 305 30.29 22.63 -3.52
N TRP A 306 29.30 22.11 -2.81
CA TRP A 306 28.26 21.21 -3.29
C TRP A 306 26.93 21.66 -2.70
N VAL A 307 26.11 22.30 -3.54
CA VAL A 307 24.81 22.84 -3.14
C VAL A 307 23.90 21.75 -2.56
N GLY A 308 23.37 21.98 -1.36
CA GLY A 308 22.47 21.06 -0.68
C GLY A 308 23.11 19.72 -0.31
N HIS A 309 24.42 19.70 -0.04
CA HIS A 309 25.14 18.46 0.25
C HIS A 309 24.56 17.69 1.44
N GLY A 310 24.00 18.37 2.45
CA GLY A 310 23.34 17.76 3.60
C GLY A 310 24.25 16.91 4.50
N LEU A 311 25.57 17.09 4.36
CA LEU A 311 26.59 16.39 5.14
C LEU A 311 26.84 17.14 6.47
N HIS A 312 27.24 16.37 7.47
CA HIS A 312 27.53 16.85 8.83
C HIS A 312 29.03 16.72 9.15
N ASP A 313 29.48 17.30 10.26
CA ASP A 313 30.89 17.20 10.65
C ASP A 313 31.29 15.73 10.86
N GLY A 314 32.39 15.28 10.29
CA GLY A 314 32.85 13.90 10.39
C GLY A 314 32.15 12.94 9.42
N ALA A 315 31.19 13.40 8.61
CA ALA A 315 30.70 12.62 7.47
C ALA A 315 31.85 12.36 6.49
N THR A 316 31.73 11.29 5.70
CA THR A 316 32.72 10.95 4.68
C THR A 316 32.33 11.51 3.31
N TRP A 317 33.33 11.84 2.49
CA TRP A 317 33.13 12.31 1.13
C TRP A 317 34.23 11.78 0.23
N THR A 318 33.87 11.35 -0.98
CA THR A 318 34.80 10.77 -1.96
C THR A 318 34.54 11.41 -3.33
N PRO A 319 35.56 11.99 -4.00
CA PRO A 319 35.42 12.39 -5.39
C PRO A 319 35.45 11.14 -6.27
N GLU A 320 34.38 10.89 -7.03
CA GLU A 320 34.22 9.67 -7.83
C GLU A 320 34.64 9.86 -9.29
N SER A 321 34.41 11.04 -9.89
CA SER A 321 34.76 11.30 -11.29
C SER A 321 35.10 12.75 -11.59
N THR A 322 35.83 12.96 -12.69
CA THR A 322 36.05 14.27 -13.29
C THR A 322 36.18 14.16 -14.81
N THR A 323 35.70 15.18 -15.53
CA THR A 323 35.95 15.34 -16.98
C THR A 323 37.21 16.15 -17.30
N GLY A 324 37.92 16.66 -16.30
CA GLY A 324 39.13 17.46 -16.43
C GLY A 324 40.12 17.17 -15.30
N ASN A 325 40.74 18.22 -14.76
CA ASN A 325 41.73 18.09 -13.68
C ASN A 325 41.14 18.61 -12.37
N LEU A 326 41.18 17.78 -11.33
CA LEU A 326 41.12 18.28 -9.95
C LEU A 326 42.41 19.10 -9.66
N PRO A 327 42.36 20.09 -8.75
CA PRO A 327 43.51 20.94 -8.42
C PRO A 327 44.80 20.12 -8.21
N THR A 328 45.83 20.41 -9.00
CA THR A 328 47.11 19.69 -8.99
C THR A 328 47.92 20.03 -7.72
N GLY A 329 47.89 19.14 -6.72
CA GLY A 329 48.68 19.28 -5.49
C GLY A 329 48.28 18.30 -4.39
N ALA A 330 48.59 17.02 -4.59
CA ALA A 330 48.81 15.98 -3.57
C ALA A 330 47.74 15.59 -2.53
N GLU A 331 46.61 16.26 -2.36
CA GLU A 331 45.71 15.93 -1.23
C GLU A 331 44.29 15.50 -1.59
N VAL A 332 43.74 15.81 -2.78
CA VAL A 332 42.39 15.38 -3.21
C VAL A 332 42.49 14.46 -4.43
N VAL A 333 42.26 13.16 -4.22
CA VAL A 333 42.46 12.10 -5.21
C VAL A 333 41.15 11.35 -5.46
N LEU A 334 40.85 11.05 -6.72
CA LEU A 334 39.68 10.24 -7.10
C LEU A 334 39.67 8.92 -6.34
N GLY A 335 38.50 8.53 -5.83
CA GLY A 335 38.31 7.29 -5.08
C GLY A 335 38.84 7.30 -3.64
N THR A 336 39.55 8.35 -3.22
CA THR A 336 40.00 8.49 -1.83
C THR A 336 38.92 9.13 -0.96
N THR A 337 38.67 8.56 0.22
CA THR A 337 37.66 9.06 1.15
C THR A 337 38.27 10.06 2.14
N TYR A 338 37.60 11.20 2.31
CA TYR A 338 37.96 12.28 3.22
C TYR A 338 36.88 12.51 4.26
N PHE A 339 37.25 13.18 5.36
CA PHE A 339 36.31 13.61 6.40
C PHE A 339 35.91 15.07 6.19
N VAL A 340 34.63 15.35 6.38
CA VAL A 340 33.99 16.64 6.13
C VAL A 340 33.95 17.48 7.40
N THR A 341 34.37 18.74 7.34
CA THR A 341 33.99 19.76 8.33
C THR A 341 33.02 20.72 7.68
N LYS A 342 31.78 20.72 8.16
CA LYS A 342 30.70 21.54 7.60
C LYS A 342 31.02 23.01 7.81
N VAL A 343 30.89 23.81 6.76
CA VAL A 343 30.97 25.28 6.86
C VAL A 343 29.55 25.85 6.86
N ASP A 344 28.74 25.45 5.89
CA ASP A 344 27.33 25.83 5.79
C ASP A 344 26.50 24.72 5.10
N ALA A 345 25.39 25.06 4.44
CA ALA A 345 24.52 24.09 3.76
C ALA A 345 25.05 23.64 2.39
N ASP A 346 25.98 24.40 1.81
CA ASP A 346 26.48 24.26 0.44
C ASP A 346 28.00 24.08 0.39
N THR A 347 28.72 24.31 1.49
CA THR A 347 30.18 24.25 1.53
C THR A 347 30.76 23.50 2.72
N PHE A 348 31.93 22.90 2.51
CA PHE A 348 32.68 22.18 3.55
C PHE A 348 34.19 22.11 3.28
N LYS A 349 34.96 21.84 4.34
CA LYS A 349 36.41 21.59 4.31
C LYS A 349 36.70 20.11 4.43
N LEU A 350 37.90 19.70 4.02
CA LEU A 350 38.33 18.31 4.00
C LEU A 350 39.49 18.05 4.96
N SER A 351 39.50 16.88 5.57
CA SER A 351 40.63 16.33 6.33
C SER A 351 40.89 14.88 5.94
N THR A 352 42.15 14.43 5.96
CA THR A 352 42.53 13.05 5.61
C THR A 352 42.22 12.02 6.70
N THR A 353 42.07 12.47 7.95
CA THR A 353 41.72 11.61 9.08
C THR A 353 40.76 12.31 10.02
N LEU A 354 40.04 11.54 10.84
CA LEU A 354 39.18 12.10 11.88
C LEU A 354 39.99 12.90 12.93
N ALA A 355 41.23 12.48 13.22
CA ALA A 355 42.12 13.21 14.12
C ALA A 355 42.50 14.59 13.55
N ASN A 356 42.80 14.67 12.25
CA ASN A 356 43.08 15.93 11.56
C ASN A 356 41.86 16.86 11.57
N LEU A 357 40.66 16.31 11.36
CA LEU A 357 39.41 17.07 11.48
C LEU A 357 39.26 17.69 12.87
N VAL A 358 39.48 16.91 13.93
CA VAL A 358 39.35 17.41 15.32
C VAL A 358 40.43 18.44 15.66
N ALA A 359 41.62 18.29 15.09
CA ALA A 359 42.72 19.25 15.23
C ALA A 359 42.57 20.52 14.37
N GLY A 360 41.56 20.59 13.48
CA GLY A 360 41.41 21.70 12.53
C GLY A 360 42.47 21.71 11.42
N MET A 361 43.09 20.56 11.15
CA MET A 361 44.06 20.38 10.06
C MET A 361 43.30 20.04 8.78
N PHE A 362 43.09 21.07 7.95
CA PHE A 362 42.38 20.96 6.69
C PHE A 362 43.35 20.82 5.51
N ILE A 363 42.85 20.16 4.47
CA ILE A 363 43.55 19.98 3.20
C ILE A 363 43.74 21.32 2.50
N ASN A 364 44.91 21.49 1.90
CA ASN A 364 45.22 22.63 1.03
C ASN A 364 45.24 22.17 -0.44
N THR A 365 44.84 23.05 -1.35
CA THR A 365 44.85 22.78 -2.79
C THR A 365 45.67 23.85 -3.52
N SER A 366 46.37 23.40 -4.56
CA SER A 366 47.17 24.25 -5.45
C SER A 366 46.89 23.89 -6.92
N GLY A 367 47.48 24.64 -7.85
CA GLY A 367 47.44 24.32 -9.27
C GLY A 367 46.17 24.81 -9.97
N THR A 368 45.84 24.16 -11.09
CA THR A 368 44.69 24.52 -11.94
C THR A 368 43.58 23.49 -11.81
N GLN A 369 42.33 23.94 -11.97
CA GLN A 369 41.15 23.09 -12.03
C GLN A 369 40.46 23.24 -13.37
N SER A 370 39.92 22.15 -13.90
CA SER A 370 39.11 22.15 -15.13
C SER A 370 38.06 21.04 -15.10
N GLY A 371 37.00 21.23 -15.89
CA GLY A 371 35.96 20.22 -16.08
C GLY A 371 34.89 20.20 -14.99
N VAL A 372 34.06 19.17 -15.04
CA VAL A 372 32.98 18.91 -14.09
C VAL A 372 33.43 17.78 -13.18
N HIS A 373 33.24 17.93 -11.88
CA HIS A 373 33.61 16.93 -10.87
C HIS A 373 32.36 16.39 -10.18
N THR A 374 32.32 15.09 -9.91
CA THR A 374 31.24 14.46 -9.14
C THR A 374 31.82 13.84 -7.88
N GLY A 375 31.23 14.19 -6.74
CA GLY A 375 31.57 13.65 -5.43
C GLY A 375 30.39 12.90 -4.84
N ALA A 376 30.67 11.99 -3.92
CA ALA A 376 29.67 11.17 -3.28
C ALA A 376 29.93 10.97 -1.79
N ASN A 377 28.84 10.78 -1.05
CA ASN A 377 28.82 10.26 0.32
C ASN A 377 28.10 8.91 0.31
N TYR A 378 28.57 7.98 1.15
CA TYR A 378 28.03 6.62 1.22
C TYR A 378 27.40 6.28 2.56
N THR A 379 27.11 7.27 3.39
CA THR A 379 26.64 7.06 4.76
C THR A 379 25.29 7.71 5.07
N ALA A 380 24.82 8.65 4.25
CA ALA A 380 23.65 9.47 4.57
C ALA A 380 22.32 8.96 3.99
N GLU A 381 22.29 8.46 2.75
CA GLU A 381 21.04 8.05 2.09
C GLU A 381 21.21 6.90 1.10
N ARG A 382 20.13 6.14 0.88
CA ARG A 382 20.08 4.99 -0.04
C ARG A 382 20.16 5.34 -1.52
N GLY A 383 19.79 6.56 -1.88
CA GLY A 383 19.44 6.94 -3.25
C GLY A 383 18.02 6.49 -3.64
N THR A 384 17.60 6.86 -4.85
CA THR A 384 16.31 6.50 -5.45
C THR A 384 16.49 5.89 -6.84
N GLY A 385 15.59 4.98 -7.22
CA GLY A 385 15.58 4.35 -8.54
C GLY A 385 16.49 3.12 -8.68
N ALA A 386 16.56 2.60 -9.91
CA ALA A 386 17.29 1.38 -10.22
C ALA A 386 18.79 1.48 -9.88
N GLY A 387 19.35 0.40 -9.34
CA GLY A 387 20.76 0.35 -8.91
C GLY A 387 21.04 0.95 -7.53
N THR A 388 20.00 1.38 -6.81
CA THR A 388 20.09 1.86 -5.42
C THR A 388 19.57 0.83 -4.43
N SER A 389 19.76 1.08 -3.14
CA SER A 389 19.21 0.24 -2.06
C SER A 389 17.82 0.68 -1.61
N GLU A 390 17.09 1.47 -2.41
CA GLU A 390 15.74 1.95 -2.08
C GLU A 390 14.83 0.80 -1.61
N LEU A 391 14.13 1.05 -0.50
CA LEU A 391 13.25 0.08 0.14
C LEU A 391 11.79 0.42 -0.13
N GLU A 392 10.96 -0.62 -0.13
CA GLU A 392 9.51 -0.49 -0.14
C GLU A 392 8.91 -1.40 0.95
N ARG A 393 7.80 -0.96 1.54
CA ARG A 393 7.06 -1.76 2.52
C ARG A 393 5.91 -2.45 1.83
N VAL A 394 5.91 -3.78 1.83
CA VAL A 394 4.84 -4.62 1.28
C VAL A 394 4.30 -5.46 2.42
N ASP A 395 2.98 -5.42 2.66
CA ASP A 395 2.30 -6.18 3.72
C ASP A 395 2.99 -6.08 5.10
N GLY A 396 3.54 -4.90 5.41
CA GLY A 396 4.21 -4.63 6.68
C GLY A 396 5.70 -4.99 6.73
N ILE A 397 6.25 -5.69 5.74
CA ILE A 397 7.66 -6.12 5.67
C ILE A 397 8.44 -5.23 4.68
N TRP A 398 9.63 -4.79 5.10
CA TRP A 398 10.56 -4.07 4.24
C TRP A 398 11.24 -5.00 3.24
N VAL A 399 11.22 -4.63 1.96
CA VAL A 399 11.84 -5.36 0.85
C VAL A 399 12.66 -4.44 -0.06
N ASN A 400 13.53 -5.01 -0.89
CA ASN A 400 14.19 -4.26 -1.96
C ASN A 400 13.14 -3.78 -2.98
N LYS A 401 13.11 -2.49 -3.28
CA LYS A 401 12.18 -1.94 -4.26
C LYS A 401 12.58 -2.28 -5.70
N HIS A 402 13.88 -2.24 -5.97
CA HIS A 402 14.45 -2.50 -7.29
C HIS A 402 15.26 -3.80 -7.28
N ASP A 403 15.51 -4.34 -8.48
CA ASP A 403 16.40 -5.48 -8.67
C ASP A 403 17.80 -5.19 -8.10
N ILE A 404 18.38 -6.18 -7.41
CA ILE A 404 19.75 -6.14 -6.92
C ILE A 404 20.60 -7.03 -7.82
N VAL A 405 21.65 -6.46 -8.42
CA VAL A 405 22.62 -7.21 -9.23
C VAL A 405 23.28 -8.29 -8.37
N ASN A 406 23.36 -9.52 -8.88
CA ASN A 406 23.81 -10.70 -8.13
C ASN A 406 23.01 -10.91 -6.82
N GLY A 407 21.75 -10.53 -6.81
CA GLY A 407 20.85 -10.67 -5.67
C GLY A 407 19.40 -10.87 -6.12
N PRO A 408 18.43 -10.55 -5.26
CA PRO A 408 17.01 -10.73 -5.56
C PRO A 408 16.50 -9.75 -6.63
N ALA A 409 15.50 -10.20 -7.39
CA ALA A 409 14.64 -9.31 -8.17
C ALA A 409 13.81 -8.38 -7.25
N ALA A 410 13.17 -7.37 -7.82
CA ALA A 410 12.33 -6.41 -7.13
C ALA A 410 11.30 -7.12 -6.24
N HIS A 411 11.21 -6.65 -5.00
CA HIS A 411 10.36 -7.17 -3.94
C HIS A 411 10.61 -8.63 -3.53
N ARG A 412 11.72 -9.26 -3.93
CA ARG A 412 12.04 -10.67 -3.62
C ARG A 412 13.04 -10.86 -2.47
N GLY A 413 13.66 -9.78 -2.00
CA GLY A 413 14.58 -9.77 -0.87
C GLY A 413 13.99 -9.09 0.34
N THR A 414 13.89 -9.82 1.45
CA THR A 414 13.46 -9.28 2.73
C THR A 414 14.63 -8.55 3.38
N PHE A 415 14.46 -7.26 3.66
CA PHE A 415 15.48 -6.42 4.29
C PHE A 415 15.64 -6.81 5.76
N VAL A 416 16.82 -7.31 6.15
CA VAL A 416 17.07 -7.82 7.51
C VAL A 416 17.93 -6.91 8.37
N GLY A 417 18.65 -5.97 7.77
CA GLY A 417 19.43 -4.98 8.50
C GLY A 417 20.51 -4.33 7.65
N THR A 418 21.38 -3.56 8.30
CA THR A 418 22.33 -2.66 7.65
C THR A 418 23.68 -2.72 8.38
N CYS A 419 24.78 -2.60 7.65
CA CYS A 419 26.12 -2.45 8.23
C CYS A 419 26.81 -1.17 7.76
N LEU A 420 27.85 -0.77 8.50
CA LEU A 420 28.78 0.29 8.15
C LEU A 420 30.21 -0.28 8.13
N THR A 421 30.93 -0.06 7.04
CA THR A 421 32.32 -0.53 6.91
C THR A 421 33.33 0.53 7.38
N ASP A 422 34.49 0.08 7.84
CA ASP A 422 35.61 0.93 8.22
C ASP A 422 36.53 1.26 7.04
N ALA A 423 37.70 1.84 7.31
CA ALA A 423 38.72 2.17 6.32
C ALA A 423 39.26 0.95 5.55
N SER A 424 39.19 -0.23 6.15
CA SER A 424 39.64 -1.51 5.59
C SER A 424 38.50 -2.30 4.97
N SER A 425 37.32 -1.67 4.81
CA SER A 425 36.10 -2.30 4.28
C SER A 425 35.56 -3.45 5.15
N GLN A 426 35.85 -3.41 6.45
CA GLN A 426 35.43 -4.41 7.44
C GLN A 426 34.40 -3.81 8.41
N VAL A 427 33.64 -4.67 9.10
CA VAL A 427 32.62 -4.24 10.07
C VAL A 427 33.12 -4.47 11.48
N ASN A 428 32.87 -3.48 12.35
CA ASN A 428 33.30 -3.49 13.74
C ASN A 428 32.10 -3.51 14.70
N TRP A 429 32.27 -4.18 15.84
CA TRP A 429 31.35 -4.18 16.95
C TRP A 429 32.12 -3.98 18.25
N HIS A 430 32.24 -2.73 18.70
CA HIS A 430 32.89 -2.37 19.96
C HIS A 430 31.94 -1.57 20.84
N ARG A 431 31.80 -1.95 22.12
CA ARG A 431 30.92 -1.24 23.06
C ARG A 431 31.56 -0.07 23.83
N GLY A 432 32.73 0.36 23.37
CA GLY A 432 33.58 1.34 24.06
C GLY A 432 34.47 0.70 25.12
N GLY A 433 35.31 1.51 25.74
CA GLY A 433 36.24 1.07 26.78
C GLY A 433 36.97 2.21 27.47
N ALA A 434 37.81 1.83 28.43
CA ALA A 434 38.64 2.75 29.21
C ALA A 434 40.08 2.75 28.70
N ALA A 435 40.56 3.92 28.29
CA ALA A 435 41.95 4.15 27.90
C ALA A 435 42.30 5.64 28.01
N VAL A 436 43.57 6.01 27.90
CA VAL A 436 43.96 7.42 27.77
C VAL A 436 43.36 7.97 26.47
N GLY A 437 42.54 9.02 26.58
CA GLY A 437 41.76 9.58 25.47
C GLY A 437 40.50 8.78 25.10
N GLY A 438 40.19 7.70 25.81
CA GLY A 438 39.02 6.85 25.58
C GLY A 438 39.17 5.86 24.43
N THR A 439 38.42 4.76 24.50
CA THR A 439 38.27 3.81 23.39
C THR A 439 36.89 3.99 22.78
N PRO A 440 36.76 4.38 21.49
CA PRO A 440 35.47 4.68 20.89
C PRO A 440 34.60 3.43 20.81
N ALA A 441 33.28 3.63 20.88
CA ALA A 441 32.33 2.59 20.51
C ALA A 441 32.12 2.61 18.99
N GLN A 442 31.92 1.42 18.42
CA GLN A 442 31.69 1.20 17.00
C GLN A 442 30.58 0.16 16.85
N LEU A 443 29.34 0.61 16.67
CA LEU A 443 28.16 -0.24 16.54
C LEU A 443 27.76 -0.26 15.06
N CYS A 444 28.56 -0.96 14.26
CA CYS A 444 28.49 -0.87 12.80
C CYS A 444 27.62 -1.97 12.16
N LEU A 445 26.73 -2.60 12.92
CA LEU A 445 25.74 -3.57 12.43
C LEU A 445 24.39 -3.34 13.11
N TRP A 446 23.31 -3.27 12.34
CA TRP A 446 21.98 -2.97 12.84
C TRP A 446 20.95 -3.93 12.27
N ASN A 447 20.07 -4.46 13.12
CA ASN A 447 18.97 -5.32 12.73
C ASN A 447 17.67 -4.55 12.52
N THR A 448 16.93 -4.89 11.47
CA THR A 448 15.58 -4.36 11.24
C THR A 448 14.58 -4.95 12.23
N TYR A 449 14.65 -6.27 12.41
CA TYR A 449 13.76 -7.07 13.25
C TYR A 449 14.53 -7.71 14.38
N ASN A 450 13.83 -8.03 15.47
CA ASN A 450 14.45 -8.55 16.69
C ASN A 450 15.64 -7.64 17.04
N ARG A 451 15.41 -6.42 17.52
CA ARG A 451 16.51 -5.58 18.04
C ARG A 451 16.70 -5.83 19.53
N VAL A 452 17.93 -5.80 20.02
CA VAL A 452 18.22 -5.82 21.47
C VAL A 452 18.70 -4.45 21.91
N GLU A 453 18.46 -4.12 23.17
CA GLU A 453 19.08 -2.97 23.79
C GLU A 453 20.59 -3.22 23.96
N VAL A 454 21.39 -2.24 23.51
CA VAL A 454 22.83 -2.20 23.65
C VAL A 454 23.20 -0.96 24.43
N LYS A 455 23.97 -1.16 25.49
CA LYS A 455 24.54 -0.11 26.33
C LYS A 455 26.06 -0.22 26.30
N GLY A 456 26.73 0.92 26.37
CA GLY A 456 28.18 0.96 26.44
C GLY A 456 28.68 2.22 27.12
N TYR A 457 30.00 2.26 27.30
CA TYR A 457 30.66 3.26 28.11
C TYR A 457 32.08 3.51 27.61
N ILE A 458 32.46 4.78 27.53
CA ILE A 458 33.76 5.24 27.06
C ILE A 458 34.34 6.15 28.14
N LEU A 459 35.51 5.77 28.65
CA LEU A 459 36.21 6.46 29.72
C LEU A 459 37.59 6.91 29.23
N ASP A 460 37.86 8.22 29.34
CA ASP A 460 39.22 8.73 29.27
C ASP A 460 39.89 8.58 30.64
N THR A 461 40.95 7.78 30.75
CA THR A 461 41.64 7.53 32.01
C THR A 461 42.64 8.61 32.40
N THR A 462 42.73 9.72 31.65
CA THR A 462 43.55 10.87 32.02
C THR A 462 43.08 11.46 33.35
N VAL A 463 43.97 11.60 34.33
CA VAL A 463 43.60 12.06 35.69
C VAL A 463 42.89 13.42 35.65
N SER A 464 43.50 14.40 35.00
CA SER A 464 42.92 15.71 34.79
C SER A 464 43.56 16.44 33.61
N TYR A 465 42.85 17.41 33.04
CA TYR A 465 43.38 18.30 32.01
C TYR A 465 42.67 19.66 32.04
N THR A 466 43.31 20.68 31.48
CA THR A 466 42.75 22.03 31.42
C THR A 466 42.23 22.38 30.02
N TYR A 467 41.16 23.17 29.93
CA TYR A 467 40.68 23.73 28.67
C TYR A 467 40.12 25.14 28.82
N ASN A 468 40.85 26.13 28.28
CA ASN A 468 40.57 27.55 28.50
C ASN A 468 40.17 28.24 27.19
N SER A 469 39.12 27.75 26.53
CA SER A 469 38.60 28.33 25.29
C SER A 469 37.08 28.26 25.23
N SER A 470 36.46 29.32 24.72
CA SER A 470 35.02 29.42 24.48
C SER A 470 34.54 28.64 23.25
N GLN A 471 35.46 27.99 22.53
CA GLN A 471 35.12 27.13 21.39
C GLN A 471 34.66 25.76 21.89
N VAL A 472 33.54 25.27 21.36
CA VAL A 472 33.10 23.90 21.60
C VAL A 472 34.01 22.96 20.81
N ARG A 473 34.46 21.88 21.45
CA ARG A 473 35.27 20.84 20.81
C ARG A 473 34.98 19.46 21.41
N PRO A 474 35.43 18.36 20.77
CA PRO A 474 35.43 17.05 21.40
C PRO A 474 36.21 17.05 22.72
N ALA A 475 35.74 16.28 23.70
CA ALA A 475 36.37 16.18 25.02
C ALA A 475 37.87 15.89 24.91
N ARG A 476 38.71 16.70 25.59
CA ARG A 476 40.19 16.65 25.51
C ARG A 476 40.76 16.79 24.08
N GLY A 477 39.98 17.31 23.13
CA GLY A 477 40.33 17.34 21.71
C GLY A 477 40.53 15.95 21.11
N GLN A 478 39.88 14.92 21.66
CA GLN A 478 40.06 13.53 21.23
C GLN A 478 38.98 13.12 20.22
N PRO A 479 39.36 12.50 19.08
CA PRO A 479 38.38 11.96 18.14
C PRO A 479 37.70 10.68 18.66
N THR A 480 38.24 10.07 19.72
CA THR A 480 37.86 8.77 20.29
C THR A 480 36.79 8.85 21.38
N MET A 481 36.52 10.05 21.93
CA MET A 481 35.43 10.27 22.88
C MET A 481 34.07 10.35 22.16
N ARG A 482 33.73 9.27 21.43
CA ARG A 482 32.54 9.16 20.60
C ARG A 482 32.04 7.73 20.44
N VAL A 483 30.77 7.63 20.07
CA VAL A 483 30.12 6.38 19.66
C VAL A 483 29.77 6.50 18.18
N ASN A 484 30.36 5.68 17.32
CA ASN A 484 29.94 5.55 15.93
C ASN A 484 28.88 4.47 15.83
N HIS A 485 27.81 4.72 15.08
CA HIS A 485 26.68 3.80 14.95
C HIS A 485 26.10 3.84 13.54
N VAL A 486 25.45 2.75 13.14
CA VAL A 486 24.66 2.67 11.90
C VAL A 486 23.22 2.29 12.20
N HIS A 487 22.27 2.90 11.49
CA HIS A 487 20.84 2.56 11.58
C HIS A 487 20.24 2.45 10.19
N GLY A 488 19.56 1.34 9.92
CA GLY A 488 18.93 1.09 8.63
C GLY A 488 17.63 1.87 8.40
N LEU A 489 16.92 2.22 9.47
CA LEU A 489 15.65 2.96 9.45
C LEU A 489 15.58 3.89 10.66
N ALA A 490 14.93 5.05 10.49
CA ALA A 490 14.68 6.02 11.56
C ALA A 490 13.45 5.62 12.40
N GLU A 491 13.56 4.54 13.17
CA GLU A 491 12.45 4.00 13.98
C GLU A 491 12.69 4.06 15.49
N ASP A 492 13.93 3.86 15.94
CA ASP A 492 14.31 3.91 17.37
C ASP A 492 15.15 5.14 17.67
N PHE A 493 15.07 5.61 18.91
CA PHE A 493 15.98 6.61 19.44
C PHE A 493 17.34 5.98 19.79
N PHE A 494 18.38 6.78 19.62
CA PHE A 494 19.72 6.56 20.15
C PHE A 494 20.03 7.66 21.15
N ASP A 495 20.28 7.26 22.39
CA ASP A 495 20.52 8.15 23.52
C ASP A 495 22.01 8.16 23.87
N ALA A 496 22.56 9.34 24.10
CA ALA A 496 23.92 9.53 24.58
C ALA A 496 23.95 10.52 25.73
N LYS A 497 24.85 10.26 26.68
CA LYS A 497 25.06 11.07 27.87
C LYS A 497 26.54 11.19 28.16
N TYR A 498 27.03 12.42 28.26
CA TYR A 498 28.39 12.70 28.70
C TYR A 498 28.38 13.32 30.09
N THR A 499 29.04 12.64 31.02
CA THR A 499 29.16 13.05 32.41
C THR A 499 30.62 13.34 32.71
N SER A 500 30.92 14.53 33.22
CA SER A 500 32.28 14.93 33.57
C SER A 500 32.27 15.80 34.81
N SER A 501 33.35 15.71 35.58
CA SER A 501 33.59 16.52 36.77
C SER A 501 34.62 17.58 36.44
N TRP A 502 34.35 18.83 36.79
CA TRP A 502 35.29 19.90 36.51
C TRP A 502 35.22 20.99 37.56
N GLN A 503 36.30 21.77 37.65
CA GLN A 503 36.44 22.95 38.48
C GLN A 503 36.72 24.15 37.58
N SER A 504 36.13 25.29 37.92
CA SER A 504 36.48 26.59 37.35
C SER A 504 36.86 27.58 38.43
N ASP A 505 37.65 28.59 38.07
CA ASP A 505 37.91 29.74 38.92
C ASP A 505 36.63 30.61 39.11
N LEU A 506 36.72 31.65 39.94
CA LEU A 506 35.62 32.56 40.30
C LEU A 506 34.94 33.20 39.08
N GLY A 507 33.61 33.18 39.03
CA GLY A 507 32.82 33.92 38.01
C GLY A 507 32.69 33.26 36.63
N VAL A 508 33.01 31.97 36.50
CA VAL A 508 33.17 31.28 35.20
C VAL A 508 31.96 30.44 34.80
N HIS A 509 31.71 30.36 33.50
CA HIS A 509 30.80 29.38 32.88
C HIS A 509 31.59 28.37 32.05
N GLY A 510 31.23 27.09 32.18
CA GLY A 510 31.59 26.05 31.23
C GLY A 510 30.43 25.09 31.04
N CYS A 511 30.49 24.37 29.93
CA CYS A 511 29.47 23.41 29.57
C CYS A 511 30.10 22.14 29.03
N ILE A 512 29.40 21.04 29.22
CA ILE A 512 29.63 19.78 28.53
C ILE A 512 28.35 19.35 27.84
N GLY A 513 28.46 18.51 26.83
CA GLY A 513 27.29 18.07 26.09
C GLY A 513 27.58 16.91 25.16
N ILE A 514 26.56 16.56 24.39
CA ILE A 514 26.66 15.61 23.29
C ILE A 514 26.54 16.36 21.99
N GLY A 515 27.43 16.11 21.04
CA GLY A 515 27.22 16.48 19.64
C GLY A 515 26.69 15.28 18.86
N ILE A 516 25.44 15.34 18.40
CA ILE A 516 24.94 14.36 17.43
C ILE A 516 25.42 14.81 16.06
N ASN A 517 26.27 13.98 15.43
CA ASN A 517 26.85 14.27 14.12
C ASN A 517 27.57 15.65 14.06
N SER A 518 28.08 16.13 15.20
CA SER A 518 28.81 17.39 15.28
C SER A 518 29.98 17.28 16.26
N ILE A 519 31.06 17.99 15.93
CA ILE A 519 32.20 18.19 16.83
C ILE A 519 32.28 19.61 17.41
N THR A 520 31.41 20.51 16.94
CA THR A 520 31.43 21.95 17.25
C THR A 520 30.12 22.46 17.83
N THR A 521 29.05 21.66 17.81
CA THR A 521 27.72 22.05 18.29
C THR A 521 27.18 21.00 19.25
N MET A 522 26.83 21.41 20.46
CA MET A 522 26.10 20.58 21.42
C MET A 522 24.63 20.45 20.99
N SER A 523 24.15 19.22 20.94
CA SER A 523 22.76 18.81 20.76
C SER A 523 22.11 18.53 22.12
N GLY A 524 20.79 18.57 22.17
CA GLY A 524 20.04 18.24 23.38
C GLY A 524 20.27 19.24 24.52
N MET A 525 20.32 18.72 25.75
CA MET A 525 20.49 19.53 26.96
C MET A 525 21.95 19.48 27.42
N PRO A 526 22.72 20.59 27.35
CA PRO A 526 24.07 20.63 27.87
C PRO A 526 24.08 20.67 29.40
N GLY A 527 25.08 20.02 30.00
CA GLY A 527 25.38 20.15 31.43
C GLY A 527 26.18 21.43 31.66
N ARG A 528 25.61 22.37 32.42
CA ARG A 528 26.17 23.72 32.62
C ARG A 528 26.32 24.06 34.09
N GLN A 529 27.46 24.65 34.45
CA GLN A 529 27.60 25.36 35.72
C GLN A 529 27.33 26.86 35.53
N VAL A 530 26.50 27.42 36.40
CA VAL A 530 26.32 28.87 36.51
C VAL A 530 27.52 29.45 37.28
N ALA A 531 27.90 30.70 36.99
CA ALA A 531 29.01 31.37 37.63
C ALA A 531 28.87 31.33 39.17
N MET A 532 29.95 30.94 39.85
CA MET A 532 29.99 30.81 41.30
C MET A 532 31.03 31.77 41.91
N ASN A 533 30.77 32.22 43.14
CA ASN A 533 31.66 33.07 43.94
C ASN A 533 32.71 32.27 44.73
N THR A 534 32.92 30.99 44.41
CA THR A 534 34.00 30.15 44.95
C THR A 534 34.34 29.06 43.93
N ALA A 535 35.60 28.63 43.86
CA ALA A 535 35.99 27.48 43.04
C ALA A 535 35.39 26.19 43.65
N VAL A 536 34.58 25.49 42.87
CA VAL A 536 33.89 24.26 43.27
C VAL A 536 34.12 23.18 42.21
N VAL A 537 34.47 21.97 42.66
CA VAL A 537 34.44 20.77 41.82
C VAL A 537 33.00 20.27 41.80
N ALA A 538 32.39 20.23 40.63
CA ALA A 538 31.04 19.70 40.47
C ALA A 538 30.96 18.74 39.28
N GLN A 539 30.09 17.75 39.40
CA GLN A 539 29.79 16.81 38.34
C GLN A 539 28.59 17.33 37.54
N HIS A 540 28.74 17.38 36.23
CA HIS A 540 27.70 17.79 35.30
C HIS A 540 27.42 16.67 34.32
N SER A 541 26.24 16.71 33.69
CA SER A 541 25.87 15.78 32.62
C SER A 541 25.16 16.52 31.52
N GLY A 542 25.56 16.28 30.28
CA GLY A 542 24.81 16.68 29.10
C GLY A 542 24.30 15.45 28.36
N GLU A 543 23.10 15.56 27.80
CA GLU A 543 22.36 14.44 27.22
C GLU A 543 21.73 14.85 25.89
N ALA A 544 21.74 13.95 24.92
CA ALA A 544 21.03 14.12 23.67
C ALA A 544 20.50 12.78 23.17
N ALA A 545 19.33 12.85 22.52
CA ALA A 545 18.70 11.74 21.84
C ALA A 545 18.39 12.16 20.40
N SER A 546 18.46 11.21 19.47
CA SER A 546 18.01 11.42 18.09
C SER A 546 17.47 10.12 17.51
N GLN A 547 16.72 10.19 16.42
CA GLN A 547 16.39 9.03 15.59
C GLN A 547 17.36 8.99 14.41
N PRO A 548 18.50 8.28 14.52
CA PRO A 548 19.50 8.26 13.47
C PRO A 548 19.04 7.44 12.26
N ILE A 549 19.62 7.76 11.11
CA ILE A 549 19.56 6.97 9.90
C ILE A 549 20.94 6.98 9.22
N GLY A 550 21.30 5.87 8.59
CA GLY A 550 22.61 5.71 7.99
C GLY A 550 23.73 5.66 9.03
N GLY A 551 24.93 6.04 8.62
CA GLY A 551 26.11 6.12 9.48
C GLY A 551 26.21 7.49 10.16
N GLY A 552 26.40 7.48 11.48
CA GLY A 552 26.54 8.70 12.28
C GLY A 552 27.30 8.45 13.58
N TYR A 553 27.36 9.47 14.43
CA TYR A 553 27.98 9.37 15.75
C TYR A 553 27.38 10.33 16.78
N ALA A 554 27.60 9.99 18.05
CA ALA A 554 27.45 10.91 19.17
C ALA A 554 28.84 11.15 19.80
N ALA A 555 29.27 12.41 19.90
CA ALA A 555 30.54 12.79 20.49
C ALA A 555 30.34 13.51 21.83
N ALA A 556 31.21 13.23 22.81
CA ALA A 556 31.31 14.03 24.02
C ALA A 556 31.98 15.36 23.67
N LEU A 557 31.31 16.47 23.98
CA LEU A 557 31.80 17.83 23.72
C LEU A 557 32.03 18.58 25.02
N GLU A 558 32.99 19.50 25.00
CA GLU A 558 33.34 20.40 26.09
C GLU A 558 33.52 21.83 25.58
N VAL A 559 33.21 22.80 26.43
CA VAL A 559 33.54 24.21 26.23
C VAL A 559 34.06 24.81 27.53
N GLY A 560 35.14 25.56 27.42
CA GLY A 560 35.79 26.26 28.52
C GLY A 560 35.50 27.76 28.53
N ASN A 561 36.37 28.51 29.21
CA ASN A 561 36.35 29.97 29.25
C ASN A 561 37.73 30.52 28.84
N VAL A 562 37.77 31.66 28.16
CA VAL A 562 39.02 32.27 27.67
C VAL A 562 39.81 33.04 28.73
N THR A 563 39.15 33.49 29.81
CA THR A 563 39.73 34.39 30.82
C THR A 563 40.23 33.63 32.06
N PHE A 564 39.73 32.41 32.29
CA PHE A 564 39.94 31.68 33.54
C PHE A 564 40.26 30.21 33.28
N THR A 565 40.89 29.55 34.25
CA THR A 565 41.27 28.15 34.10
C THR A 565 40.11 27.22 34.42
N MET A 566 39.86 26.27 33.51
CA MET A 566 38.92 25.18 33.73
C MET A 566 39.66 23.85 33.74
N THR A 567 39.54 23.10 34.84
CA THR A 567 40.18 21.79 35.02
C THR A 567 39.12 20.69 35.04
N PHE A 568 39.22 19.76 34.10
CA PHE A 568 38.38 18.56 34.01
C PHE A 568 39.08 17.40 34.72
N TYR A 569 38.31 16.57 35.41
CA TYR A 569 38.76 15.40 36.17
C TYR A 569 38.05 14.15 35.64
N ASN A 570 38.81 13.20 35.07
CA ASN A 570 38.26 11.96 34.50
C ASN A 570 38.64 10.70 35.30
N ALA A 571 39.40 10.82 36.39
CA ALA A 571 39.70 9.73 37.32
C ALA A 571 39.51 10.17 38.78
N PRO A 572 39.14 9.26 39.71
CA PRO A 572 38.99 9.61 41.11
C PRO A 572 40.34 9.98 41.73
N SER A 573 40.52 11.25 42.07
CA SER A 573 41.66 11.74 42.86
C SER A 573 41.27 11.85 44.34
N GLY A 574 41.46 10.78 45.10
CA GLY A 574 41.31 10.79 46.56
C GLY A 574 39.88 11.05 47.06
N SER A 575 39.74 11.23 48.37
CA SER A 575 38.49 11.15 49.17
C SER A 575 37.37 12.16 48.86
N ASN A 576 37.43 12.88 47.73
CA ASN A 576 36.43 13.84 47.23
C ASN A 576 36.07 13.63 45.73
N GLY A 577 36.36 12.47 45.13
CA GLY A 577 36.05 12.22 43.71
C GLY A 577 34.55 12.05 43.44
N PRO A 578 33.94 12.77 42.48
CA PRO A 578 32.54 12.53 42.08
C PRO A 578 32.39 11.18 41.36
N GLY A 579 31.16 10.71 41.18
CA GLY A 579 30.84 9.39 40.62
C GLY A 579 31.27 9.16 39.17
N GLN A 580 30.76 8.09 38.55
CA GLN A 580 31.10 7.62 37.20
C GLN A 580 31.12 8.75 36.14
N VAL A 581 32.31 9.08 35.58
CA VAL A 581 32.56 10.13 34.56
C VAL A 581 32.95 9.54 33.21
N GLY A 582 32.26 9.89 32.13
CA GLY A 582 32.52 9.34 30.80
C GLY A 582 31.36 9.51 29.84
N LEU A 583 31.51 9.01 28.63
CA LEU A 583 30.46 8.98 27.61
C LEU A 583 29.73 7.63 27.67
N SER A 584 28.45 7.68 28.01
CA SER A 584 27.54 6.53 28.02
C SER A 584 26.51 6.66 26.91
N TYR A 585 25.96 5.54 26.47
CA TYR A 585 24.93 5.52 25.44
C TYR A 585 24.01 4.31 25.59
N THR A 586 22.81 4.43 25.02
CA THR A 586 21.84 3.34 24.89
C THR A 586 21.21 3.41 23.50
N GLY A 587 21.08 2.26 22.84
CA GLY A 587 20.40 2.15 21.56
C GLY A 587 19.93 0.73 21.29
N ARG A 588 19.17 0.54 20.21
CA ARG A 588 18.62 -0.76 19.81
C ARG A 588 19.18 -1.22 18.46
N PHE A 589 19.78 -2.41 18.46
CA PHE A 589 20.54 -2.98 17.34
C PHE A 589 20.21 -4.44 17.04
#